data_AF-A0A423J7J8-F1
#
_entry.id   AF-A0A423J7J8-F1
#
_cell.length_a   1.000
_cell.length_b   1.000
_cell.length_c   1.000
_cell.angle_alpha   90.00
_cell.angle_beta   90.00
_cell.angle_gamma   90.00
#
_symmetry.space_group_name_H-M   'P 1'
#
loop_
_entity.id
_entity.type
_entity.pdbx_description
1 polymer ?
#
loop_
_entity_poly.entity_id
_entity_poly.type
_entity_poly.pdbx_seq_one_letter_code
_entity_poly.pdbx_strand_id
1 'polypeptide(L)' 'MISNLKYDIEFRREKALELSSQVEQHVAAGGRFSRSEPAQINPPPAERSTKIDPDTVLKRRPKAMTRAERLALRKMADSL' A
#
# COMPACT_ATOMS: atom_id res chain seq x y z
N MET A 1 -25.70 17.80 -16.72
CA MET A 1 -24.31 18.14 -16.32
C MET A 1 -23.57 18.46 -17.60
N ILE A 2 -23.30 19.74 -17.88
CA ILE A 2 -22.64 20.16 -19.13
C ILE A 2 -21.15 19.89 -18.96
N SER A 3 -20.57 19.05 -19.82
CA SER A 3 -19.14 18.74 -19.78
C SER A 3 -18.34 19.89 -20.39
N ASN A 4 -17.48 20.52 -19.58
CA ASN A 4 -16.52 21.56 -20.04
C ASN A 4 -15.34 20.97 -20.84
N LEU A 5 -15.46 19.72 -21.29
CA LEU A 5 -14.39 18.95 -21.92
C LEU A 5 -13.80 19.67 -23.14
N LYS A 6 -14.63 20.33 -23.95
CA LYS A 6 -14.16 21.09 -25.11
C LYS A 6 -13.28 22.27 -24.70
N TYR A 7 -13.67 22.99 -23.65
CA TYR A 7 -12.88 24.12 -23.14
C TYR A 7 -11.54 23.64 -22.54
N ASP A 8 -11.58 22.55 -21.78
CA ASP A 8 -10.37 21.95 -21.19
C ASP A 8 -9.38 21.47 -22.26
N ILE A 9 -9.87 20.90 -23.36
CA ILE A 9 -9.04 20.47 -24.48
C ILE A 9 -8.36 21.66 -25.14
N GLU A 10 -9.11 22.71 -25.47
CA GLU A 10 -8.52 23.89 -26.14
C GLU A 10 -7.54 24.63 -25.22
N PHE A 11 -7.86 24.77 -23.92
CA PHE A 11 -6.95 25.36 -22.94
C PHE A 11 -5.62 24.58 -22.81
N ARG A 12 -5.70 23.24 -22.85
CA ARG A 12 -4.49 22.39 -22.85
C ARG A 12 -3.73 22.48 -24.16
N ARG A 13 -4.41 22.71 -25.28
CA ARG A 13 -3.79 22.82 -26.61
C ARG A 13 -2.91 24.04 -26.74
N GLU A 14 -3.38 25.20 -26.30
CA GLU A 14 -2.58 26.44 -26.30
C GLU A 14 -1.29 26.26 -25.48
N LYS A 15 -1.41 25.72 -24.27
CA LYS A 15 -0.25 25.41 -23.42
C LYS A 15 0.71 24.40 -24.03
N ALA A 16 0.18 23.39 -24.74
CA ALA A 16 1.01 22.41 -25.41
C ALA A 16 1.83 23.03 -26.56
N LEU A 17 1.25 23.96 -27.32
CA LEU A 17 1.94 24.70 -28.37
C LEU A 17 3.02 25.63 -27.82
N GLU A 18 2.73 26.31 -26.71
CA GLU A 18 3.72 27.14 -26.02
C GLU A 18 4.91 26.28 -25.54
N LEU A 19 4.65 25.14 -24.89
CA LEU A 19 5.69 24.21 -24.45
C LEU A 19 6.52 23.66 -25.62
N SER A 20 5.89 23.29 -26.74
CA SER A 20 6.65 22.81 -27.91
C SER A 20 7.59 23.88 -28.45
N SER A 21 7.14 25.14 -28.51
CA SER A 21 7.98 26.25 -28.98
C SER A 21 9.19 26.50 -28.08
N GLN A 22 9.02 26.40 -26.75
CA GLN A 22 10.11 26.54 -25.79
C GLN A 22 11.10 25.38 -25.89
N VAL A 23 10.61 24.15 -26.08
CA VAL A 23 11.46 22.97 -26.29
C VAL A 23 12.29 23.13 -27.56
N GLU A 24 11.69 23.56 -28.67
CA GLU A 24 12.40 23.80 -29.93
C GLU A 24 13.49 24.87 -29.78
N GLN A 25 13.19 25.99 -29.13
CA GLN A 25 14.17 27.05 -28.86
C GLN A 25 15.35 26.55 -28.00
N HIS A 26 15.07 25.75 -26.96
CA HIS A 26 16.10 25.19 -26.10
C HIS A 26 17.02 24.20 -26.85
N VAL A 27 16.45 23.36 -27.72
CA VAL A 27 17.23 22.44 -28.57
C VAL A 27 18.08 23.23 -29.58
N ALA A 28 17.51 24.26 -30.22
CA ALA A 28 18.23 25.12 -31.16
C ALA A 28 19.40 25.87 -30.50
N ALA A 29 19.27 26.23 -29.23
CA ALA A 29 20.34 26.82 -28.42
C ALA A 29 21.42 25.81 -27.98
N GLY A 30 21.33 24.54 -28.39
CA GLY A 30 22.26 23.47 -28.02
C GLY A 30 21.98 22.81 -26.67
N GLY A 31 20.81 23.09 -26.08
CA GLY A 31 20.36 22.48 -24.84
C GLY A 31 20.16 20.97 -24.97
N ARG A 32 20.36 20.24 -23.86
CA ARG A 32 20.20 18.79 -23.78
C ARG A 32 19.12 18.44 -22.75
N PHE A 33 18.37 17.38 -23.01
CA PHE A 33 17.40 16.84 -22.06
C PHE A 33 17.88 15.49 -21.54
N SER A 34 17.70 15.27 -20.24
CA SER A 34 17.89 13.98 -19.60
C SER A 34 16.58 13.54 -18.97
N ARG A 35 16.22 12.27 -19.14
CA ARG A 35 15.11 11.68 -18.40
C ARG A 35 15.58 11.41 -16.98
N SER A 36 15.03 12.12 -15.99
CA SER A 36 15.23 11.77 -14.59
C SER A 36 14.22 10.69 -14.19
N GLU A 37 14.62 9.83 -13.25
CA GLU A 37 13.66 9.02 -12.52
C GLU A 37 12.64 9.94 -11.83
N PRO A 38 11.35 9.53 -11.76
CA PRO A 38 10.36 10.30 -11.03
C PRO A 38 10.82 10.42 -9.57
N ALA A 39 10.67 11.62 -9.00
CA ALA A 39 10.89 11.79 -7.57
C ALA A 39 10.02 10.78 -6.81
N GLN A 40 10.58 10.12 -5.80
CA GLN A 40 9.77 9.36 -4.83
C GLN A 40 8.97 10.36 -4.00
N ILE A 41 7.84 10.81 -4.56
CA ILE A 41 6.91 11.74 -3.92
C ILE A 41 6.34 11.11 -2.64
N ASN A 42 6.22 9.77 -2.64
CA ASN A 42 5.74 9.03 -1.49
C ASN A 42 6.92 8.46 -0.71
N PRO A 43 7.07 8.80 0.59
CA PRO A 43 7.99 8.08 1.44
C PRO A 43 7.59 6.60 1.47
N PRO A 44 8.56 5.69 1.69
CA PRO A 44 8.24 4.29 1.93
C PRO A 44 7.24 4.17 3.09
N PRO A 45 6.31 3.21 3.04
CA PRO A 45 5.38 2.99 4.15
C PRO A 45 6.15 2.70 5.43
N ALA A 46 5.62 3.16 6.57
CA ALA A 46 6.22 2.91 7.86
C ALA A 46 6.40 1.39 8.10
N GLU A 47 7.49 1.03 8.77
CA GLU A 47 7.73 -0.36 9.17
C GLU A 47 6.59 -0.87 10.07
N ARG A 48 6.21 -2.13 9.88
CA ARG A 48 5.20 -2.76 10.73
C ARG A 48 5.76 -2.96 12.14
N SER A 49 4.95 -2.65 13.16
CA SER A 49 5.29 -2.95 14.55
C SER A 49 5.62 -4.44 14.74
N THR A 50 6.73 -4.73 15.40
CA THR A 50 7.12 -6.08 15.86
C THR A 50 6.38 -6.49 17.12
N LYS A 51 5.79 -5.52 17.84
CA LYS A 51 4.99 -5.77 19.03
C LYS A 51 3.59 -6.23 18.63
N ILE A 52 3.27 -7.46 19.01
CA ILE A 52 1.93 -8.04 18.90
C ILE A 52 1.27 -7.93 20.27
N ASP A 53 0.08 -7.35 20.35
CA ASP A 53 -0.68 -7.26 21.59
C ASP A 53 -1.29 -8.65 21.91
N PRO A 54 -0.92 -9.28 23.04
CA PRO A 54 -1.38 -10.62 23.40
C PRO A 54 -2.90 -10.74 23.58
N ASP A 55 -3.59 -9.63 23.80
CA ASP A 55 -5.05 -9.59 23.93
C ASP A 55 -5.76 -9.51 22.58
N THR A 56 -5.03 -9.10 21.53
CA THR A 56 -5.53 -9.08 20.14
C THR A 56 -5.19 -10.35 19.35
N VAL A 57 -4.34 -11.22 19.90
CA VAL A 57 -4.00 -12.50 19.26
C VAL A 57 -5.18 -13.45 19.38
N LEU A 58 -5.67 -13.97 18.24
CA LEU A 58 -6.63 -15.07 18.23
C LEU A 58 -5.98 -16.33 18.82
N LYS A 59 -6.17 -16.56 20.12
CA LYS A 59 -5.60 -17.71 20.84
C LYS A 59 -6.23 -19.00 20.28
N ARG A 60 -5.40 -20.00 19.99
CA ARG A 60 -5.90 -21.32 19.57
C ARG A 60 -6.75 -21.90 20.69
N ARG A 61 -7.94 -22.40 20.35
CA ARG A 61 -8.79 -23.12 21.31
C ARG A 61 -8.01 -24.34 21.84
N PRO A 62 -7.93 -24.55 23.18
CA PRO A 62 -7.29 -25.74 23.72
C PRO A 62 -7.99 -27.00 23.20
N LYS A 63 -7.20 -28.06 22.98
CA LYS A 63 -7.73 -29.33 22.49
C LYS A 63 -8.75 -29.87 23.49
N ALA A 64 -9.92 -30.28 22.98
CA ALA A 64 -10.92 -30.92 23.82
C ALA A 64 -10.37 -32.24 24.38
N MET A 65 -10.63 -32.51 25.66
CA MET A 65 -10.22 -33.75 26.30
C MET A 65 -10.87 -34.96 25.64
N THR A 66 -10.06 -35.98 25.38
CA THR A 66 -10.56 -37.26 24.86
C THR A 66 -11.30 -38.05 25.94
N ARG A 67 -12.08 -39.06 25.55
CA ARG A 67 -12.76 -39.95 26.50
C ARG A 67 -11.75 -40.72 27.38
N ALA A 68 -10.61 -41.12 26.81
CA ALA A 68 -9.57 -41.84 27.53
C ALA A 68 -8.93 -40.96 28.62
N GLU A 69 -8.60 -39.70 28.28
CA GLU A 69 -8.07 -38.71 29.24
C GLU A 69 -9.06 -38.47 30.39
N ARG A 70 -10.35 -38.33 30.09
CA ARG A 70 -11.40 -38.17 31.11
C ARG A 70 -11.50 -39.38 32.05
N LEU A 71 -11.39 -40.60 31.51
CA LEU A 71 -11.41 -41.82 32.30
C LEU A 71 -10.16 -41.96 33.19
N ALA A 72 -8.99 -41.59 32.67
CA ALA A 72 -7.73 -41.59 33.43
C ALA A 72 -7.79 -40.60 34.60
N LEU A 73 -8.24 -39.36 34.36
CA LEU A 73 -8.44 -38.38 35.45
C LEU A 73 -9.43 -38.86 36.50
N ARG A 74 -10.53 -39.52 36.08
CA ARG A 74 -11.50 -40.07 37.02
C ARG A 74 -10.89 -41.14 37.92
N LYS A 75 -10.10 -42.07 37.35
CA LYS A 75 -9.38 -43.09 38.13
C LYS A 75 -8.38 -42.49 39.11
N MET A 76 -7.67 -41.43 38.71
CA MET A 76 -6.74 -40.72 39.60
C MET A 76 -7.49 -40.01 40.74
N ALA A 77 -8.63 -39.41 40.45
CA ALA A 77 -9.47 -38.76 41.46
C ALA A 77 -10.10 -39.76 42.43
N ASP A 78 -10.55 -40.93 41.96
CA ASP A 78 -11.11 -42.00 42.79
C ASP A 78 -10.04 -42.72 43.65
N SER A 79 -8.75 -42.49 43.38
CA SER A 79 -7.61 -43.05 44.13
C SER A 79 -7.05 -42.13 45.22
N LEU A 80 -7.69 -40.97 45.43
CA LEU A 80 -7.43 -40.02 46.51
C LEU A 80 -8.46 -40.19 47.63
#